data_AF-A0A9D5MFD1-F1
#
_entry.id   AF-A0A9D5MFD1-F1
#
_cell.length_a   1.000
_cell.length_b   1.000
_cell.length_c   1.000
_cell.angle_alpha   90.00
_cell.angle_beta   90.00
_cell.angle_gamma   90.00
#
_symmetry.space_group_name_H-M   'P 1'
#
loop_
_entity.id
_entity.type
_entity.pdbx_description
1 polymer ?
#
loop_
_entity_poly.entity_id
_entity_poly.type
_entity_poly.pdbx_seq_one_letter_code
_entity_poly.pdbx_strand_id
1 'polypeptide(L)'
;MKKRGFCIFYKNLYWGSSLKKHSLIKWRLMHGRGQFNIFCITRAMNDSDQLDIIHCAFLKQPYYLEHPVMIYGIAQSYDEALELVVKISDEAIQNDYEGRLLAYLDRE
;
A
#
# COMPACT_ATOMS: atom_id res chain seq x y z
N MET A 1 -20.61 13.51 6.86
CA MET A 1 -19.60 12.43 6.93
C MET A 1 -18.53 12.70 5.88
N LYS A 2 -17.25 12.85 6.24
CA LYS A 2 -16.17 12.91 5.24
C LYS A 2 -16.17 11.56 4.51
N LYS A 3 -16.52 11.54 3.22
CA LYS A 3 -16.38 10.34 2.38
C LYS A 3 -14.91 9.92 2.46
N ARG A 4 -14.61 8.88 3.23
CA ARG A 4 -13.30 8.24 3.18
C ARG A 4 -13.23 7.61 1.79
N GLY A 5 -12.17 7.89 1.04
CA GLY A 5 -11.95 7.25 -0.26
C GLY A 5 -11.77 5.75 -0.09
N PHE A 6 -11.61 5.00 -1.19
CA PHE A 6 -11.41 3.55 -1.15
C PHE A 6 -10.14 3.10 -0.39
N CYS A 7 -9.24 4.03 -0.08
CA CYS A 7 -8.02 3.75 0.66
C CYS A 7 -7.57 4.97 1.46
N ILE A 8 -6.69 4.72 2.43
CA ILE A 8 -5.89 5.71 3.14
C ILE A 8 -4.40 5.42 2.92
N PHE A 9 -3.57 6.45 3.02
CA PHE A 9 -2.13 6.32 2.75
C PHE A 9 -1.34 6.42 4.03
N TYR A 10 -0.34 5.55 4.15
CA TYR A 10 0.68 5.66 5.17
C TYR A 10 1.44 7.00 5.04
N LYS A 11 1.85 7.57 6.19
CA LYS A 11 2.53 8.87 6.25
C LYS A 11 3.84 8.85 5.47
N ASN A 12 4.63 7.78 5.63
CA ASN A 12 5.90 7.58 4.93
C ASN A 12 5.73 6.59 3.76
N LEU A 13 4.70 6.84 2.93
CA LEU A 13 4.33 5.98 1.81
C LEU A 13 5.53 5.63 0.91
N TYR A 14 5.74 4.34 0.68
CA TYR A 14 6.79 3.83 -0.20
C TYR A 14 6.37 3.98 -1.67
N TRP A 15 7.28 4.48 -2.49
CA TRP A 15 7.05 4.68 -3.91
C TRP A 15 8.01 3.85 -4.74
N GLY A 16 7.46 3.12 -5.69
CA GLY A 16 8.22 2.50 -6.77
C GLY A 16 9.00 3.57 -7.53
N SER A 17 10.28 3.30 -7.79
CA SER A 17 11.20 4.24 -8.44
C SER A 17 10.71 4.69 -9.82
N SER A 18 9.94 3.84 -10.50
CA SER A 18 9.39 4.06 -11.84
C SER A 18 8.22 5.07 -11.85
N LEU A 19 7.62 5.37 -10.70
CA LEU A 19 6.43 6.21 -10.60
C LEU A 19 6.79 7.71 -10.56
N LYS A 20 6.17 8.48 -11.45
CA LYS A 20 6.41 9.94 -11.57
C LYS A 20 5.25 10.81 -11.11
N LYS A 21 4.00 10.43 -11.42
CA LYS A 21 2.80 11.26 -11.19
C LYS A 21 2.10 10.93 -9.88
N HIS A 22 2.83 11.02 -8.76
CA HIS A 22 2.39 10.56 -7.43
C HIS A 22 1.03 11.12 -6.99
N SER A 23 0.79 12.43 -7.12
CA SER A 23 -0.48 13.06 -6.73
C SER A 23 -1.67 12.55 -7.55
N LEU A 24 -1.49 12.34 -8.86
CA LEU A 24 -2.52 11.79 -9.73
C LEU A 24 -2.83 10.33 -9.38
N ILE A 25 -1.79 9.54 -9.08
CA ILE A 25 -1.95 8.15 -8.67
C ILE A 25 -2.72 8.07 -7.35
N LYS A 26 -2.32 8.84 -6.33
CA LYS A 26 -3.06 8.93 -5.06
C LYS A 26 -4.52 9.30 -5.28
N TRP A 27 -4.78 10.34 -6.07
CA TRP A 27 -6.14 10.75 -6.38
C TRP A 27 -6.96 9.63 -7.04
N ARG A 28 -6.38 8.92 -8.02
CA ARG A 28 -7.05 7.81 -8.70
C ARG A 28 -7.38 6.67 -7.75
N LEU A 29 -6.44 6.27 -6.89
CA LEU A 29 -6.66 5.22 -5.88
C LEU A 29 -7.76 5.59 -4.90
N MET A 30 -7.74 6.82 -4.36
CA MET A 30 -8.78 7.30 -3.44
C MET A 30 -10.19 7.29 -4.05
N HIS A 31 -10.30 7.46 -5.37
CA HIS A 31 -11.56 7.51 -6.10
C HIS A 31 -11.88 6.19 -6.84
N GLY A 32 -11.13 5.11 -6.58
CA GLY A 32 -11.36 3.81 -7.21
C GLY A 32 -11.20 3.83 -8.73
N ARG A 33 -10.46 4.80 -9.28
CA ARG A 33 -10.21 4.88 -10.72
C ARG A 33 -9.11 3.89 -11.08
N GLY A 34 -9.50 2.85 -11.81
CA GLY A 34 -8.58 1.79 -12.22
C GLY A 34 -7.42 2.31 -13.06
N GLN A 35 -6.28 1.66 -12.91
CA GLN A 35 -5.06 1.86 -13.67
C GLN A 35 -4.55 0.48 -14.10
N PHE A 36 -3.94 0.35 -15.27
CA PHE A 36 -3.54 -0.97 -15.80
C PHE A 36 -2.36 -1.61 -15.04
N ASN A 37 -1.44 -0.78 -14.57
CA ASN A 37 -0.15 -1.21 -14.09
C ASN A 37 0.12 -0.56 -12.73
N ILE A 38 -0.81 -0.64 -11.77
CA ILE A 38 -0.56 -0.11 -10.42
C ILE A 38 -0.86 -1.20 -9.41
N PHE A 39 0.15 -1.49 -8.59
CA PHE A 39 0.09 -2.41 -7.48
C PHE A 39 0.26 -1.63 -6.17
N CYS A 40 -0.44 -2.07 -5.13
CA CYS A 40 -0.45 -1.46 -3.82
C CYS A 40 -0.02 -2.50 -2.80
N ILE A 41 0.88 -2.10 -1.91
CA ILE A 41 1.24 -2.85 -0.71
C ILE A 41 0.31 -2.39 0.39
N THR A 42 -0.49 -3.31 0.92
CA THR A 42 -1.49 -3.02 1.94
C THR A 42 -1.25 -3.84 3.18
N ARG A 43 -1.91 -3.47 4.30
CA ARG A 43 -2.05 -4.41 5.42
C ARG A 43 -2.73 -5.69 4.91
N ALA A 44 -2.26 -6.85 5.33
CA ALA A 44 -2.94 -8.09 5.01
C ALA A 44 -4.35 -8.11 5.60
N MET A 45 -5.29 -8.75 4.90
CA MET A 45 -6.68 -8.89 5.40
C MET A 45 -6.87 -10.10 6.33
N ASN A 46 -5.90 -11.00 6.37
CA ASN A 46 -5.90 -12.17 7.24
C ASN A 46 -5.00 -11.94 8.48
N ASP A 47 -5.11 -12.82 9.47
CA ASP A 47 -4.35 -12.70 10.73
C ASP A 47 -2.94 -13.32 10.66
N SER A 48 -2.63 -14.07 9.60
CA SER A 48 -1.35 -14.79 9.46
C SER A 48 -0.27 -13.97 8.77
N ASP A 49 -0.65 -13.20 7.76
CA ASP A 49 0.25 -12.41 6.92
C ASP A 49 0.35 -10.97 7.45
N GLN A 50 1.45 -10.30 7.09
CA GLN A 50 1.67 -8.90 7.48
C GLN A 50 1.20 -7.93 6.39
N LEU A 51 1.57 -8.19 5.14
CA LEU A 51 1.31 -7.31 4.01
C LEU A 51 0.78 -8.10 2.82
N ASP A 52 -0.15 -7.50 2.08
CA ASP A 52 -0.66 -7.99 0.79
C ASP A 52 -0.14 -7.11 -0.34
N ILE A 53 0.18 -7.71 -1.50
CA ILE A 53 0.36 -6.98 -2.76
C ILE A 53 -0.90 -7.16 -3.60
N ILE A 54 -1.66 -6.08 -3.79
CA ILE A 54 -2.90 -6.10 -4.56
C ILE A 54 -2.80 -5.21 -5.79
N HIS A 55 -3.44 -5.63 -6.89
CA HIS A 55 -3.64 -4.76 -8.03
C HIS A 55 -4.68 -3.67 -7.70
N CYS A 56 -4.48 -2.42 -8.16
CA CYS A 56 -5.36 -1.30 -7.82
C CYS A 56 -6.84 -1.50 -8.23
N ALA A 57 -7.10 -2.40 -9.18
CA ALA A 57 -8.46 -2.76 -9.57
C ALA A 57 -9.27 -3.37 -8.41
N PHE A 58 -8.63 -4.01 -7.44
CA PHE A 58 -9.30 -4.57 -6.25
C PHE A 58 -9.94 -3.48 -5.39
N LEU A 59 -9.36 -2.27 -5.35
CA LEU A 59 -9.91 -1.14 -4.60
C LEU A 59 -11.27 -0.68 -5.12
N LYS A 60 -11.72 -1.13 -6.30
CA LYS A 60 -13.05 -0.81 -6.83
C LYS A 60 -14.19 -1.53 -6.11
N GLN A 61 -13.88 -2.52 -5.28
CA GLN A 61 -14.90 -3.28 -4.58
C GLN A 61 -15.64 -2.37 -3.57
N PRO A 62 -16.98 -2.43 -3.50
CA PRO A 62 -17.78 -1.60 -2.59
C PRO A 62 -17.35 -1.69 -1.12
N TYR A 63 -16.85 -2.85 -0.69
CA TYR A 63 -16.29 -3.09 0.64
C TYR A 63 -15.32 -1.99 1.09
N TYR A 64 -14.43 -1.53 0.20
CA TYR A 64 -13.41 -0.54 0.53
C TYR A 64 -13.94 0.89 0.71
N LEU A 65 -15.20 1.17 0.35
CA LEU A 65 -15.85 2.44 0.69
C LEU A 65 -16.19 2.54 2.17
N GLU A 66 -16.57 1.41 2.78
CA GLU A 66 -16.90 1.32 4.20
C GLU A 66 -15.67 0.96 5.05
N HIS A 67 -14.74 0.20 4.46
CA HIS A 67 -13.50 -0.26 5.09
C HIS A 67 -12.27 0.16 4.26
N PRO A 68 -11.89 1.45 4.26
CA PRO A 68 -10.74 1.92 3.49
C PRO A 68 -9.46 1.20 3.89
N VAL A 69 -8.78 0.60 2.93
CA VAL A 69 -7.54 -0.13 3.19
C VAL A 69 -6.36 0.82 3.40
N MET A 70 -5.46 0.48 4.32
CA MET A 70 -4.19 1.17 4.50
C MET A 70 -3.21 0.75 3.42
N ILE A 71 -2.72 1.71 2.64
CA ILE A 71 -1.67 1.51 1.63
C ILE A 71 -0.34 2.00 2.20
N TYR A 72 0.61 1.07 2.33
CA TYR A 72 1.99 1.34 2.76
C TYR A 72 2.92 1.62 1.58
N GLY A 73 2.65 1.06 0.40
CA GLY A 73 3.48 1.29 -0.79
C GLY A 73 2.70 1.22 -2.10
N ILE A 74 3.22 1.87 -3.14
CA ILE A 74 2.64 1.88 -4.49
C ILE A 74 3.75 1.63 -5.51
N ALA A 75 3.50 0.71 -6.45
CA ALA A 75 4.43 0.33 -7.50
C ALA A 75 3.76 0.29 -8.89
N GLN A 76 4.57 0.42 -9.94
CA GLN A 76 4.17 0.37 -11.35
C GLN A 76 4.03 -1.08 -11.87
N SER A 77 4.61 -2.06 -11.18
CA SER A 77 4.52 -3.48 -11.50
C SER A 77 4.49 -4.33 -10.22
N TYR A 78 4.20 -5.61 -10.37
CA TYR A 78 4.28 -6.56 -9.26
C TYR A 78 5.72 -6.75 -8.78
N ASP A 79 6.68 -6.85 -9.71
CA ASP A 79 8.11 -7.00 -9.37
C ASP A 79 8.63 -5.80 -8.57
N GLU A 80 8.29 -4.58 -8.99
CA GLU A 80 8.65 -3.38 -8.24
C GLU A 80 7.95 -3.34 -6.88
N ALA A 81 6.74 -3.91 -6.75
CA ALA A 81 6.10 -4.05 -5.45
C ALA A 81 6.85 -5.05 -4.54
N LEU A 82 7.37 -6.15 -5.08
CA LEU A 82 8.20 -7.09 -4.33
C LEU A 82 9.50 -6.42 -3.85
N GLU A 83 10.17 -5.65 -4.71
CA GLU A 83 11.36 -4.88 -4.32
C GLU A 83 11.07 -3.93 -3.15
N LEU A 84 9.91 -3.27 -3.16
CA LEU A 84 9.48 -2.43 -2.04
C LEU A 84 9.23 -3.25 -0.76
N VAL A 85 8.64 -4.45 -0.84
CA VAL A 85 8.46 -5.32 0.34
C VAL A 85 9.80 -5.76 0.91
N VAL A 86 10.77 -6.12 0.07
CA VAL A 86 12.14 -6.43 0.49
C VAL A 86 12.75 -5.23 1.20
N LYS A 87 12.66 -4.03 0.61
CA LYS A 87 13.13 -2.79 1.23
C LYS A 87 12.50 -2.54 2.59
N ILE A 88 11.17 -2.69 2.72
CA ILE A 88 10.48 -2.53 4.01
C ILE A 88 11.00 -3.55 5.03
N SER A 89 11.30 -4.77 4.60
CA SER A 89 11.83 -5.84 5.46
C SER A 89 13.25 -5.53 5.94
N ASP A 90 14.11 -5.06 5.05
CA ASP A 90 15.47 -4.64 5.40
C ASP A 90 15.45 -3.48 6.39
N GLU A 91 14.60 -2.47 6.16
CA GLU A 91 14.46 -1.35 7.07
C GLU A 91 13.90 -1.78 8.44
N ALA A 92 12.95 -2.72 8.48
CA ALA A 92 12.44 -3.26 9.73
C ALA A 92 13.54 -3.96 10.54
N ILE A 93 14.38 -4.76 9.88
CA ILE A 93 15.53 -5.43 10.53
C ILE A 93 16.53 -4.40 11.04
N GLN A 94 16.86 -3.38 10.23
CA GLN A 94 17.81 -2.31 10.62
C GLN A 94 17.32 -1.45 11.80
N ASN A 95 16.02 -1.47 12.10
CA ASN A 95 15.43 -0.75 13.22
C ASN A 95 15.02 -1.71 14.36
N ASP A 96 15.58 -2.92 14.42
CA ASP A 96 15.37 -3.92 15.49
C ASP A 96 13.91 -4.43 15.62
N TYR A 97 13.16 -4.46 14.51
CA TYR A 97 11.80 -5.04 14.49
C TYR A 97 11.78 -6.54 14.15
N GLU A 98 12.93 -7.18 13.88
CA GLU A 98 13.06 -8.63 13.62
C GLU A 98 12.10 -9.15 12.53
N GLY A 99 11.88 -8.36 11.46
CA GLY A 99 10.96 -8.74 10.39
C GLY A 99 9.47 -8.55 10.71
N ARG A 100 9.12 -7.95 11.85
CA ARG A 100 7.75 -7.49 12.15
C ARG A 100 7.45 -6.19 11.41
N LEU A 101 7.19 -6.30 10.12
CA LEU A 101 6.91 -5.23 9.18
C LEU A 101 5.77 -4.32 9.64
N LEU A 102 4.66 -4.88 10.14
CA LEU A 102 3.53 -4.04 10.60
C LEU A 102 3.89 -3.23 11.84
N ALA A 103 4.60 -3.83 12.80
CA ALA A 103 5.06 -3.09 13.99
C ALA A 103 6.04 -1.98 13.59
N TYR A 104 6.90 -2.23 12.61
CA TYR A 104 7.78 -1.22 12.04
C TYR A 104 6.98 -0.11 11.36
N LEU A 105 6.02 -0.43 10.49
CA LEU A 105 5.24 0.54 9.73
C LEU A 105 4.26 1.36 10.57
N ASP A 106 3.71 0.76 11.63
CA ASP A 106 2.73 1.40 12.52
C ASP A 106 3.40 2.11 13.72
N ARG A 107 4.73 2.31 13.70
CA ARG A 107 5.46 3.07 14.72
C ARG A 107 5.11 4.57 14.63
N GLU A 108 4.84 5.21 15.77
CA GLU A 108 4.49 6.64 15.86
C GLU A 108 5.70 7.58 15.68
#